data_AF-A0A090RUS3-F1
#
_entry.id   AF-A0A090RUS3-F1
#
_cell.length_a   1.000
_cell.length_b   1.000
_cell.length_c   1.000
_cell.angle_alpha   90.00
_cell.angle_beta   90.00
_cell.angle_gamma   90.00
#
_symmetry.space_group_name_H-M   'P 1'
#
loop_
_entity.id
_entity.type
_entity.pdbx_description
1 polymer ?
#
loop_
_entity_poly.entity_id
_entity_poly.type
_entity_poly.pdbx_seq_one_letter_code
_entity_poly.pdbx_strand_id
1 'polypeptide(L)'
;MTTRRFSLTLLILIFSGCATYAGLNYDQLFGQPEVRERTVPPSSPEADVFLTKVKPIIDNRCVVCHACYDAPCQLKLSSVDGIDRGASKELVYQGTRLTASQPTRLFEDAQTTAEWRELGFFPVLNEREQSLAGNLDAGLVARMLTQKARHPLPETDQLEGFDFSIAREQVCPTIEEYDAYEAEYPLWGMPYGMPAITNSEYQTLISWLGSGAKMNAPLPLTEEEQAGG
;
A
#
# COMPACT_ATOMS: atom_id res chain seq x y z
N MET A 1 -20.40 30.02 28.87
CA MET A 1 -19.15 29.24 28.63
C MET A 1 -19.37 27.73 28.54
N THR A 2 -20.45 27.18 29.11
CA THR A 2 -20.80 25.74 29.11
C THR A 2 -21.29 25.20 27.77
N THR A 3 -22.07 25.97 26.99
CA THR A 3 -22.62 25.56 25.68
C THR A 3 -21.53 25.35 24.62
N ARG A 4 -20.48 26.18 24.64
CA ARG A 4 -19.35 26.06 23.70
C ARG A 4 -18.48 24.83 23.99
N ARG A 5 -18.36 24.46 25.27
CA ARG A 5 -17.65 23.24 25.71
C ARG A 5 -18.43 21.97 25.36
N PHE A 6 -19.77 22.01 25.48
CA PHE A 6 -20.66 20.91 25.08
C PHE A 6 -20.64 20.68 23.55
N SER A 7 -20.64 21.77 22.77
CA SER A 7 -20.56 21.69 21.32
C SER A 7 -19.21 21.15 20.84
N LEU A 8 -18.11 21.49 21.53
CA LEU A 8 -16.77 20.96 21.24
C LEU A 8 -16.62 19.48 21.60
N THR A 9 -17.22 19.03 22.72
CA THR A 9 -17.18 17.60 23.12
C THR A 9 -18.01 16.72 22.20
N LEU A 10 -19.17 17.20 21.74
CA LEU A 10 -20.01 16.48 20.78
C LEU A 10 -19.32 16.34 19.41
N LEU A 11 -18.62 17.39 18.96
CA LEU A 11 -17.86 17.34 17.71
C LEU A 11 -16.72 16.30 17.78
N ILE A 12 -15.99 16.25 18.89
CA ILE A 12 -14.88 15.30 19.10
C ILE A 12 -15.38 13.84 19.10
N LEU A 13 -16.53 13.57 19.74
CA LEU A 13 -17.14 12.22 19.77
C LEU A 13 -17.57 11.73 18.38
N ILE A 14 -18.08 12.62 17.52
CA ILE A 14 -18.51 12.26 16.17
C ILE A 14 -17.30 11.94 15.27
N PHE A 15 -16.22 12.74 15.34
CA PHE A 15 -15.03 12.49 14.52
C PHE A 15 -14.22 11.26 14.95
N SER A 16 -14.20 10.90 16.24
CA SER A 16 -13.56 9.64 16.70
C SER A 16 -14.34 8.37 16.33
N GLY A 17 -15.63 8.51 15.98
CA GLY A 17 -16.52 7.38 15.72
C GLY A 17 -16.31 6.70 14.37
N CYS A 18 -15.86 7.43 13.34
CA CYS A 18 -15.78 6.86 11.99
C CYS A 18 -14.66 5.82 11.83
N ALA A 19 -13.45 6.12 12.30
CA ALA A 19 -12.31 5.20 12.19
C ALA A 19 -12.50 3.93 13.05
N THR A 20 -13.10 4.08 14.24
CA THR A 20 -13.43 2.95 15.12
C THR A 20 -14.53 2.07 14.53
N TYR A 21 -15.56 2.66 13.90
CA TYR A 21 -16.64 1.89 13.27
C TYR A 21 -16.17 1.09 12.05
N ALA A 22 -15.34 1.66 11.18
CA ALA A 22 -14.82 0.97 10.01
C ALA A 22 -13.91 -0.21 10.38
N GLY A 23 -13.00 -0.05 11.34
CA GLY A 23 -12.15 -1.13 11.84
C GLY A 23 -12.94 -2.30 12.43
N LEU A 24 -13.99 -2.01 13.22
CA LEU A 24 -14.89 -3.03 13.79
C LEU A 24 -15.66 -3.80 12.71
N ASN A 25 -15.96 -3.18 11.57
CA ASN A 25 -16.63 -3.85 10.46
C ASN A 25 -15.69 -4.85 9.76
N TYR A 26 -14.45 -4.45 9.44
CA TYR A 26 -13.47 -5.37 8.83
C TYR A 26 -13.12 -6.54 9.75
N ASP A 27 -12.97 -6.29 11.06
CA ASP A 27 -12.74 -7.34 12.05
C ASP A 27 -13.87 -8.37 12.08
N GLN A 28 -15.13 -7.91 11.95
CA GLN A 28 -16.29 -8.78 11.94
C GLN A 28 -16.43 -9.56 10.62
N LEU A 29 -16.10 -8.93 9.49
CA LEU A 29 -16.24 -9.52 8.15
C LEU A 29 -15.10 -10.49 7.81
N PHE A 30 -13.86 -10.14 8.17
CA PHE A 30 -12.66 -10.85 7.73
C PHE A 30 -11.73 -11.25 8.88
N GLY A 31 -12.12 -11.03 10.13
CA GLY A 31 -11.29 -11.34 11.29
C GLY A 31 -10.22 -10.28 11.56
N GLN A 32 -9.54 -10.44 12.70
CA GLN A 32 -8.46 -9.56 13.14
C GLN A 32 -7.24 -9.62 12.20
N PRO A 33 -6.48 -8.53 12.04
CA PRO A 33 -5.30 -8.52 11.20
C PRO A 33 -4.17 -9.35 11.83
N GLU A 34 -3.47 -10.10 11.00
CA GLU A 34 -2.33 -10.94 11.38
C GLU A 34 -1.30 -10.93 10.24
N VAL A 35 -0.02 -10.73 10.59
CA VAL A 35 1.08 -10.78 9.62
C VAL A 35 1.07 -12.13 8.89
N ARG A 36 1.25 -12.09 7.56
CA ARG A 36 1.17 -13.27 6.69
C ARG A 36 2.50 -13.57 6.05
N GLU A 37 2.92 -14.83 6.09
CA GLU A 37 3.99 -15.31 5.22
C GLU A 37 3.50 -15.37 3.76
N ARG A 38 4.17 -14.63 2.88
CA ARG A 38 3.82 -14.54 1.45
C ARG A 38 4.89 -15.06 0.53
N THR A 39 6.07 -15.33 1.04
CA THR A 39 7.13 -15.93 0.25
C THR A 39 6.87 -17.42 0.07
N VAL A 40 7.07 -17.88 -1.17
CA VAL A 40 6.98 -19.28 -1.56
C VAL A 40 8.29 -19.69 -2.25
N PRO A 41 8.62 -21.00 -2.28
CA PRO A 41 9.84 -21.46 -2.95
C PRO A 41 9.92 -20.95 -4.40
N PRO A 42 11.09 -20.52 -4.90
CA PRO A 42 11.22 -19.99 -6.26
C PRO A 42 10.76 -20.93 -7.38
N SER A 43 10.73 -22.24 -7.13
CA SER A 43 10.24 -23.26 -8.07
C SER A 43 8.73 -23.48 -8.05
N SER A 44 7.99 -22.77 -7.19
CA SER A 44 6.54 -22.90 -7.09
C SER A 44 5.82 -22.22 -8.26
N PRO A 45 4.63 -22.71 -8.68
CA PRO A 45 3.81 -22.05 -9.69
C PRO A 45 3.48 -20.60 -9.33
N GLU A 46 3.24 -20.30 -8.06
CA GLU A 46 2.93 -18.95 -7.59
C GLU A 46 4.12 -18.01 -7.73
N ALA A 47 5.34 -18.48 -7.43
CA ALA A 47 6.57 -17.73 -7.68
C ALA A 47 6.78 -17.44 -9.17
N ASP A 48 6.54 -18.43 -10.05
CA ASP A 48 6.63 -18.26 -11.50
C ASP A 48 5.64 -17.21 -12.03
N VAL A 49 4.38 -17.26 -11.58
CA VAL A 49 3.37 -16.26 -11.92
C VAL A 49 3.79 -14.88 -11.43
N PHE A 50 4.28 -14.76 -10.20
CA PHE A 50 4.74 -13.49 -9.67
C PHE A 50 5.90 -12.93 -10.50
N LEU A 51 6.95 -13.72 -10.73
CA LEU A 51 8.16 -13.28 -11.43
C LEU A 51 7.92 -12.96 -12.90
N THR A 52 7.10 -13.74 -13.60
CA THR A 52 6.95 -13.63 -15.06
C THR A 52 5.76 -12.79 -15.50
N LYS A 53 4.75 -12.59 -14.64
CA LYS A 53 3.51 -11.86 -14.98
C LYS A 53 3.30 -10.63 -14.13
N VAL A 54 3.41 -10.75 -12.81
CA VAL A 54 3.06 -9.67 -11.87
C VAL A 54 4.18 -8.64 -11.75
N LYS A 55 5.40 -9.10 -11.44
CA LYS A 55 6.57 -8.26 -11.22
C LYS A 55 6.86 -7.33 -12.41
N PRO A 56 6.80 -7.77 -13.69
CA PRO A 56 6.98 -6.86 -14.81
C PRO A 56 5.95 -5.72 -14.84
N ILE A 57 4.70 -5.95 -14.42
CA ILE A 57 3.69 -4.90 -14.36
C ILE A 57 4.04 -3.90 -13.24
N ILE A 58 4.38 -4.42 -12.05
CA ILE A 58 4.78 -3.58 -10.91
C ILE A 58 6.01 -2.72 -11.28
N ASP A 59 7.01 -3.33 -11.90
CA ASP A 59 8.24 -2.65 -12.32
C ASP A 59 7.97 -1.54 -13.35
N ASN A 60 7.10 -1.79 -14.33
CA ASN A 60 6.80 -0.80 -15.38
C ASN A 60 5.79 0.27 -14.97
N ARG A 61 4.88 -0.03 -14.03
CA ARG A 61 3.73 0.84 -13.71
C ARG A 61 3.81 1.51 -12.35
N CYS A 62 4.52 0.92 -11.40
CA CYS A 62 4.48 1.32 -10.00
C CYS A 62 5.84 1.78 -9.49
N VAL A 63 6.92 1.09 -9.87
CA VAL A 63 8.28 1.37 -9.37
C VAL A 63 8.75 2.78 -9.73
N VAL A 64 8.29 3.37 -10.85
CA VAL A 64 8.61 4.77 -11.20
C VAL A 64 8.32 5.77 -10.08
N CYS A 65 7.29 5.51 -9.26
CA CYS A 65 6.97 6.31 -8.08
C CYS A 65 7.40 5.64 -6.76
N HIS A 66 7.52 4.31 -6.74
CA HIS A 66 7.72 3.50 -5.53
C HIS A 66 9.09 2.77 -5.48
N ALA A 67 10.13 3.31 -6.10
CA ALA A 67 11.47 2.69 -6.11
C ALA A 67 12.31 2.98 -4.87
N CYS A 68 12.25 4.22 -4.37
CA CYS A 68 13.32 4.80 -3.54
C CYS A 68 12.84 5.31 -2.18
N TYR A 69 13.73 5.97 -1.44
CA TYR A 69 13.42 6.55 -0.12
C TYR A 69 12.38 7.67 -0.17
N ASP A 70 12.28 8.37 -1.31
CA ASP A 70 11.28 9.42 -1.53
C ASP A 70 9.94 8.88 -2.03
N ALA A 71 9.77 7.54 -2.06
CA ALA A 71 8.52 6.93 -2.46
C ALA A 71 7.37 7.44 -1.56
N PRO A 72 6.20 7.76 -2.14
CA PRO A 72 5.04 8.17 -1.36
C PRO A 72 4.70 7.15 -0.28
N CYS A 73 4.45 7.64 0.94
CA CYS A 73 4.15 6.83 2.11
C CYS A 73 5.24 5.79 2.43
N GLN A 74 6.49 6.04 2.03
CA GLN A 74 7.61 5.10 2.11
C GLN A 74 7.36 3.72 1.46
N LEU A 75 6.29 3.58 0.66
CA LEU A 75 5.91 2.31 0.07
C LEU A 75 6.90 1.97 -1.05
N LYS A 76 7.63 0.86 -0.89
CA LYS A 76 8.58 0.37 -1.89
C LYS A 76 8.00 -0.83 -2.61
N LEU A 77 7.87 -0.74 -3.93
CA LEU A 77 7.31 -1.83 -4.74
C LEU A 77 8.37 -2.54 -5.61
N SER A 78 9.63 -2.13 -5.48
CA SER A 78 10.75 -2.66 -6.25
C SER A 78 11.25 -4.04 -5.80
N SER A 79 10.87 -4.49 -4.59
CA SER A 79 11.26 -5.79 -4.03
C SER A 79 10.12 -6.44 -3.24
N VAL A 80 10.21 -7.75 -3.06
CA VAL A 80 9.26 -8.56 -2.25
C VAL A 80 9.17 -8.02 -0.82
N ASP A 81 10.31 -7.76 -0.18
CA ASP A 81 10.38 -7.21 1.18
C ASP A 81 9.82 -5.79 1.27
N GLY A 82 9.97 -4.98 0.21
CA GLY A 82 9.37 -3.65 0.15
C GLY A 82 7.85 -3.71 0.11
N ILE A 83 7.30 -4.62 -0.70
CA ILE A 83 5.86 -4.83 -0.84
C ILE A 83 5.27 -5.31 0.49
N ASP A 84 5.90 -6.31 1.12
CA ASP A 84 5.36 -6.94 2.34
C ASP A 84 5.55 -6.06 3.59
N ARG A 85 6.61 -5.25 3.64
CA ARG A 85 6.78 -4.18 4.64
C ARG A 85 5.58 -3.25 4.67
N GLY A 86 5.03 -2.89 3.51
CA GLY A 86 3.91 -1.97 3.40
C GLY A 86 4.32 -0.50 3.43
N ALA A 87 3.44 0.35 3.96
CA ALA A 87 3.55 1.81 3.90
C ALA A 87 3.64 2.42 5.30
N SER A 88 4.14 3.65 5.39
CA SER A 88 4.20 4.45 6.61
C SER A 88 3.82 5.90 6.33
N LYS A 89 3.16 6.54 7.29
CA LYS A 89 2.82 7.97 7.23
C LYS A 89 4.01 8.87 7.60
N GLU A 90 5.07 8.29 8.17
CA GLU A 90 6.23 9.06 8.63
C GLU A 90 7.04 9.62 7.45
N LEU A 91 7.53 10.85 7.57
CA LEU A 91 8.39 11.44 6.55
C LEU A 91 9.85 11.02 6.78
N VAL A 92 10.49 10.48 5.74
CA VAL A 92 11.93 10.18 5.76
C VAL A 92 12.73 11.46 5.91
N TYR A 93 12.47 12.45 5.04
CA TYR A 93 13.13 13.74 5.05
C TYR A 93 12.20 14.82 5.61
N GLN A 94 12.47 15.24 6.84
CA GLN A 94 11.77 16.35 7.49
C GLN A 94 12.80 17.40 7.94
N GLY A 95 13.03 18.41 7.11
CA GLY A 95 14.10 19.41 7.31
C GLY A 95 13.97 20.28 8.57
N THR A 96 12.81 20.25 9.23
CA THR A 96 12.54 20.95 10.50
C THR A 96 12.79 20.08 11.73
N ARG A 97 13.15 18.79 11.55
CA ARG A 97 13.34 17.87 12.67
C ARG A 97 14.61 18.22 13.44
N LEU A 98 14.47 18.38 14.77
CA LEU A 98 15.59 18.73 15.67
C LEU A 98 16.40 17.51 16.12
N THR A 99 15.88 16.30 15.89
CA THR A 99 16.50 15.02 16.28
C THR A 99 16.55 14.09 15.08
N ALA A 100 17.52 13.17 15.05
CA ALA A 100 17.56 12.14 14.01
C ALA A 100 16.31 11.26 14.09
N SER A 101 15.73 10.89 12.95
CA SER A 101 14.73 9.82 12.90
C SER A 101 15.38 8.46 12.98
N GLN A 102 14.61 7.49 13.46
CA GLN A 102 14.97 6.09 13.31
C GLN A 102 15.00 5.72 11.82
N PRO A 103 16.09 5.10 11.33
CA PRO A 103 16.17 4.66 9.95
C PRO A 103 15.24 3.45 9.70
N THR A 104 14.76 3.32 8.46
CA THR A 104 13.79 2.30 8.01
C THR A 104 14.26 1.60 6.73
N ARG A 105 15.55 1.27 6.65
CA ARG A 105 16.19 0.59 5.52
C ARG A 105 15.85 -0.90 5.56
N LEU A 106 15.43 -1.41 4.41
CA LEU A 106 15.17 -2.85 4.24
C LEU A 106 16.44 -3.65 4.57
N PHE A 107 16.27 -4.78 5.26
CA PHE A 107 17.33 -5.73 5.65
C PHE A 107 18.35 -5.22 6.68
N GLU A 108 18.27 -3.97 7.11
CA GLU A 108 19.16 -3.41 8.14
C GLU A 108 18.40 -3.10 9.43
N ASP A 109 17.30 -2.37 9.30
CA ASP A 109 16.59 -1.81 10.46
C ASP A 109 15.42 -2.72 10.92
N ALA A 110 15.01 -3.68 10.09
CA ALA A 110 14.15 -4.82 10.42
C ALA A 110 14.33 -5.96 9.39
N GLN A 111 14.11 -7.20 9.84
CA GLN A 111 14.29 -8.46 9.11
C GLN A 111 12.97 -9.17 8.83
N THR A 112 11.90 -8.87 9.57
CA THR A 112 10.59 -9.52 9.41
C THR A 112 9.46 -8.53 9.23
N THR A 113 8.37 -8.97 8.60
CA THR A 113 7.14 -8.17 8.45
C THR A 113 6.54 -7.77 9.78
N ALA A 114 6.65 -8.61 10.81
CA ALA A 114 6.20 -8.29 12.17
C ALA A 114 6.98 -7.11 12.78
N GLU A 115 8.31 -7.11 12.65
CA GLU A 115 9.15 -5.99 13.10
C GLU A 115 8.79 -4.69 12.37
N TRP A 116 8.42 -4.75 11.10
CA TRP A 116 7.94 -3.56 10.37
C TRP A 116 6.63 -3.01 10.94
N ARG A 117 5.70 -3.87 11.39
CA ARG A 117 4.47 -3.44 12.08
C ARG A 117 4.80 -2.76 13.40
N GLU A 118 5.78 -3.25 14.16
CA GLU A 118 6.26 -2.61 15.40
C GLU A 118 6.88 -1.23 15.14
N LEU A 119 7.51 -1.04 13.98
CA LEU A 119 8.03 0.25 13.51
C LEU A 119 6.96 1.18 12.92
N GLY A 120 5.68 0.80 13.00
CA GLY A 120 4.54 1.62 12.57
C GLY A 120 4.26 1.60 11.07
N PHE A 121 4.83 0.64 10.32
CA PHE A 121 4.37 0.38 8.96
C PHE A 121 3.03 -0.37 9.00
N PHE A 122 2.10 0.01 8.13
CA PHE A 122 0.83 -0.65 7.97
C PHE A 122 0.79 -1.46 6.65
N PRO A 123 0.03 -2.57 6.63
CA PRO A 123 -0.01 -3.43 5.47
C PRO A 123 -0.74 -2.76 4.30
N VAL A 124 -0.24 -2.99 3.09
CA VAL A 124 -0.93 -2.59 1.85
C VAL A 124 -1.60 -3.79 1.16
N LEU A 125 -1.27 -5.00 1.60
CA LEU A 125 -1.88 -6.27 1.24
C LEU A 125 -2.78 -6.75 2.39
N ASN A 126 -3.77 -7.59 2.10
CA ASN A 126 -4.72 -8.05 3.13
C ASN A 126 -4.06 -8.93 4.20
N GLU A 127 -3.99 -8.50 5.45
CA GLU A 127 -3.51 -9.30 6.60
C GLU A 127 -4.63 -10.01 7.37
N ARG A 128 -5.88 -9.92 6.92
CA ARG A 128 -7.04 -10.57 7.54
C ARG A 128 -7.28 -11.95 6.91
N GLU A 129 -8.50 -12.47 6.95
CA GLU A 129 -8.88 -13.72 6.29
C GLU A 129 -8.40 -13.74 4.83
N GLN A 130 -7.66 -14.79 4.45
CA GLN A 130 -7.12 -14.96 3.09
C GLN A 130 -8.15 -15.58 2.12
N SER A 131 -9.39 -15.11 2.16
CA SER A 131 -10.43 -15.44 1.18
C SER A 131 -10.33 -14.50 -0.03
N LEU A 132 -10.93 -14.87 -1.18
CA LEU A 132 -10.95 -13.98 -2.35
C LEU A 132 -11.55 -12.60 -2.00
N ALA A 133 -12.65 -12.59 -1.26
CA ALA A 133 -13.29 -11.35 -0.81
C ALA A 133 -12.37 -10.58 0.16
N GLY A 134 -11.83 -11.22 1.19
CA GLY A 134 -10.91 -10.55 2.13
C GLY A 134 -9.69 -9.96 1.43
N ASN A 135 -9.09 -10.70 0.50
CA ASN A 135 -7.91 -10.27 -0.23
C ASN A 135 -8.15 -9.02 -1.10
N LEU A 136 -9.34 -8.88 -1.67
CA LEU A 136 -9.68 -7.76 -2.54
C LEU A 136 -10.32 -6.59 -1.79
N ASP A 137 -11.18 -6.87 -0.82
CA ASP A 137 -11.94 -5.84 -0.11
C ASP A 137 -11.18 -5.27 1.09
N ALA A 138 -10.31 -6.07 1.72
CA ALA A 138 -9.44 -5.64 2.82
C ALA A 138 -7.95 -5.48 2.40
N GLY A 139 -7.66 -5.49 1.11
CA GLY A 139 -6.34 -5.19 0.55
C GLY A 139 -6.28 -3.77 -0.05
N LEU A 140 -5.47 -2.89 0.53
CA LEU A 140 -5.38 -1.49 0.10
C LEU A 140 -4.98 -1.35 -1.38
N VAL A 141 -4.00 -2.12 -1.85
CA VAL A 141 -3.57 -2.09 -3.26
C VAL A 141 -4.70 -2.53 -4.20
N ALA A 142 -5.44 -3.58 -3.84
CA ALA A 142 -6.57 -4.06 -4.64
C ALA A 142 -7.64 -2.98 -4.76
N ARG A 143 -8.02 -2.38 -3.64
CA ARG A 143 -8.98 -1.27 -3.58
C ARG A 143 -8.54 -0.06 -4.41
N MET A 144 -7.28 0.37 -4.28
CA MET A 144 -6.71 1.49 -5.06
C MET A 144 -6.71 1.25 -6.57
N LEU A 145 -6.41 0.02 -7.01
CA LEU A 145 -6.49 -0.37 -8.43
C LEU A 145 -7.95 -0.39 -8.91
N THR A 146 -8.86 -0.96 -8.11
CA THR A 146 -10.29 -1.01 -8.44
C THR A 146 -10.91 0.38 -8.49
N GLN A 147 -10.53 1.29 -7.59
CA GLN A 147 -10.95 2.70 -7.64
C GLN A 147 -10.56 3.33 -8.97
N LYS A 148 -9.31 3.15 -9.41
CA LYS A 148 -8.83 3.69 -10.70
C LYS A 148 -9.59 3.13 -11.89
N ALA A 149 -9.92 1.84 -11.85
CA ALA A 149 -10.71 1.20 -12.90
C ALA A 149 -12.17 1.69 -12.93
N ARG A 150 -12.77 1.97 -11.76
CA ARG A 150 -14.14 2.50 -11.64
C ARG A 150 -14.25 3.99 -11.97
N HIS A 151 -13.20 4.74 -11.68
CA HIS A 151 -13.12 6.19 -11.88
C HIS A 151 -11.91 6.54 -12.76
N PRO A 152 -11.97 6.22 -14.07
CA PRO A 152 -10.91 6.60 -14.99
C PRO A 152 -10.74 8.12 -15.03
N LEU A 153 -9.51 8.57 -15.29
CA LEU A 153 -9.23 9.99 -15.39
C LEU A 153 -9.95 10.61 -16.60
N PRO A 154 -10.36 11.88 -16.52
CA PRO A 154 -10.91 12.60 -17.66
C PRO A 154 -9.87 12.72 -18.79
N GLU A 155 -10.33 12.65 -20.04
CA GLU A 155 -9.52 12.90 -21.22
C GLU A 155 -9.35 14.42 -21.42
N THR A 156 -8.35 14.99 -20.77
CA THR A 156 -8.01 16.42 -20.82
C THR A 156 -6.50 16.60 -20.92
N ASP A 157 -6.06 17.71 -21.51
CA ASP A 157 -4.64 18.06 -21.64
C ASP A 157 -4.00 18.35 -20.27
N GLN A 158 -4.78 18.82 -19.30
CA GLN A 158 -4.32 19.11 -17.94
C GLN A 158 -5.35 18.62 -16.92
N LEU A 159 -4.88 17.82 -15.96
CA LEU A 159 -5.70 17.33 -14.86
C LEU A 159 -5.86 18.41 -13.78
N GLU A 160 -7.10 18.64 -13.36
CA GLU A 160 -7.45 19.49 -12.22
C GLU A 160 -7.71 18.65 -10.96
N GLY A 161 -7.47 19.23 -9.78
CA GLY A 161 -7.69 18.54 -8.51
C GLY A 161 -6.61 17.53 -8.11
N PHE A 162 -5.43 17.62 -8.73
CA PHE A 162 -4.24 16.82 -8.38
C PHE A 162 -3.08 17.74 -8.02
N ASP A 163 -2.38 17.41 -6.93
CA ASP A 163 -1.10 18.03 -6.59
C ASP A 163 0.07 17.18 -7.10
N PHE A 164 0.85 17.74 -8.01
CA PHE A 164 2.06 17.16 -8.60
C PHE A 164 3.34 17.84 -8.12
N SER A 165 3.25 18.73 -7.13
CA SER A 165 4.41 19.38 -6.53
C SER A 165 5.30 18.36 -5.81
N ILE A 166 6.61 18.64 -5.79
CA ILE A 166 7.61 17.78 -5.15
C ILE A 166 7.37 17.68 -3.63
N ALA A 167 6.86 18.76 -3.02
CA ALA A 167 6.64 18.89 -1.58
C ALA A 167 5.16 18.72 -1.18
N ARG A 168 4.37 18.01 -1.99
CA ARG A 168 2.95 17.78 -1.69
C ARG A 168 2.77 17.06 -0.36
N GLU A 169 1.68 17.37 0.32
CA GLU A 169 1.24 16.58 1.46
C GLU A 169 0.80 15.19 0.96
N GLN A 170 1.37 14.14 1.56
CA GLN A 170 1.08 12.77 1.16
C GLN A 170 -0.13 12.26 1.93
N VAL A 171 -1.15 11.78 1.21
CA VAL A 171 -2.32 11.14 1.81
C VAL A 171 -2.13 9.63 1.75
N CYS A 172 -1.92 9.02 2.91
CA CYS A 172 -1.51 7.62 3.07
C CYS A 172 -2.58 6.83 3.84
N PRO A 173 -3.74 6.51 3.24
CA PRO A 173 -4.82 5.83 3.96
C PRO A 173 -4.41 4.40 4.31
N THR A 174 -4.75 3.97 5.51
CA THR A 174 -4.87 2.54 5.86
C THR A 174 -6.13 1.94 5.21
N ILE A 175 -6.28 0.62 5.22
CA ILE A 175 -7.50 -0.01 4.69
C ILE A 175 -8.75 0.40 5.50
N GLU A 176 -8.61 0.61 6.81
CA GLU A 176 -9.68 1.09 7.68
C GLU A 176 -10.10 2.53 7.38
N GLU A 177 -9.20 3.36 6.85
CA GLU A 177 -9.45 4.75 6.46
C GLU A 177 -9.90 4.86 4.98
N TYR A 178 -9.82 3.78 4.21
CA TYR A 178 -9.88 3.84 2.77
C TYR A 178 -11.24 4.25 2.21
N ASP A 179 -12.36 3.83 2.81
CA ASP A 179 -13.69 4.20 2.32
C ASP A 179 -13.93 5.73 2.42
N ALA A 180 -13.41 6.37 3.46
CA ALA A 180 -13.45 7.83 3.59
C ALA A 180 -12.54 8.51 2.56
N TYR A 181 -11.35 7.96 2.36
CA TYR A 181 -10.42 8.42 1.32
C TYR A 181 -11.03 8.33 -0.09
N GLU A 182 -11.65 7.21 -0.45
CA GLU A 182 -12.27 7.01 -1.77
C GLU A 182 -13.45 7.97 -1.98
N ALA A 183 -14.24 8.23 -0.93
CA ALA A 183 -15.33 9.20 -0.98
C ALA A 183 -14.86 10.65 -1.15
N GLU A 184 -13.76 11.03 -0.50
CA GLU A 184 -13.18 12.38 -0.60
C GLU A 184 -12.42 12.59 -1.91
N TYR A 185 -11.70 11.56 -2.37
CA TYR A 185 -10.80 11.62 -3.52
C TYR A 185 -11.12 10.55 -4.59
N PRO A 186 -12.30 10.57 -5.22
CA PRO A 186 -12.75 9.48 -6.10
C PRO A 186 -11.82 9.20 -7.29
N LEU A 187 -11.11 10.21 -7.80
CA LEU A 187 -10.19 10.09 -8.95
C LEU A 187 -8.73 9.74 -8.55
N TRP A 188 -8.43 9.62 -7.25
CA TRP A 188 -7.06 9.42 -6.76
C TRP A 188 -6.62 7.96 -6.64
N GLY A 189 -7.36 7.04 -7.28
CA GLY A 189 -6.93 5.65 -7.43
C GLY A 189 -5.58 5.52 -8.14
N MET A 190 -4.91 4.39 -7.94
CA MET A 190 -3.56 4.16 -8.45
C MET A 190 -3.56 3.54 -9.87
N PRO A 191 -2.67 3.99 -10.78
CA PRO A 191 -1.63 5.00 -10.58
C PRO A 191 -2.16 6.44 -10.44
N TYR A 192 -1.66 7.16 -9.42
CA TYR A 192 -2.11 8.51 -9.08
C TYR A 192 -1.79 9.51 -10.19
N GLY A 193 -2.81 10.23 -10.68
CA GLY A 193 -2.67 11.27 -11.72
C GLY A 193 -2.11 10.78 -13.06
N MET A 194 -2.03 9.46 -13.27
CA MET A 194 -1.58 8.83 -14.50
C MET A 194 -2.71 7.98 -15.10
N PRO A 195 -2.71 7.65 -16.39
CA PRO A 195 -3.70 6.75 -16.98
C PRO A 195 -3.80 5.41 -16.25
N ALA A 196 -4.97 4.78 -16.32
CA ALA A 196 -5.15 3.44 -15.79
C ALA A 196 -4.22 2.44 -16.50
N ILE A 197 -3.82 1.39 -15.79
CA ILE A 197 -3.18 0.22 -16.42
C ILE A 197 -4.17 -0.45 -17.37
N THR A 198 -3.66 -1.19 -18.36
CA THR A 198 -4.51 -1.91 -19.31
C THR A 198 -5.39 -2.94 -18.59
N ASN A 199 -6.52 -3.30 -19.17
CA ASN A 199 -7.41 -4.30 -18.57
C ASN A 199 -6.68 -5.64 -18.32
N SER A 200 -5.78 -6.08 -19.21
CA SER A 200 -4.99 -7.31 -19.00
C SER A 200 -4.03 -7.20 -17.82
N GLU A 201 -3.38 -6.05 -17.64
CA GLU A 201 -2.53 -5.79 -16.48
C GLU A 201 -3.36 -5.77 -15.20
N TYR A 202 -4.51 -5.08 -15.22
CA TYR A 202 -5.45 -5.03 -14.08
C TYR A 202 -5.91 -6.43 -13.66
N GLN A 203 -6.37 -7.27 -14.60
CA GLN A 203 -6.81 -8.64 -14.28
C GLN A 203 -5.67 -9.50 -13.73
N THR A 204 -4.44 -9.32 -14.23
CA THR A 204 -3.26 -10.03 -13.73
C THR A 204 -2.99 -9.65 -12.27
N LEU A 205 -3.00 -8.36 -11.94
CA LEU A 205 -2.76 -7.88 -10.58
C LEU A 205 -3.90 -8.28 -9.63
N ILE A 206 -5.16 -8.13 -10.03
CA ILE A 206 -6.31 -8.49 -9.19
C ILE A 206 -6.37 -10.00 -8.93
N SER A 207 -6.05 -10.83 -9.93
CA SER A 207 -5.96 -12.28 -9.75
C SER A 207 -4.88 -12.66 -8.73
N TRP A 208 -3.69 -12.06 -8.84
CA TRP A 208 -2.59 -12.27 -7.90
C TRP A 208 -2.92 -11.77 -6.48
N LEU A 209 -3.54 -10.59 -6.36
CA LEU A 209 -3.97 -10.06 -5.07
C LEU A 209 -5.03 -10.97 -4.45
N GLY A 210 -6.05 -11.36 -5.23
CA GLY A 210 -7.13 -12.25 -4.81
C GLY A 210 -6.67 -13.64 -4.36
N SER A 211 -5.53 -14.13 -4.87
CA SER A 211 -4.91 -15.40 -4.44
C SER A 211 -3.96 -15.26 -3.25
N GLY A 212 -3.97 -14.12 -2.57
CA GLY A 212 -3.17 -13.87 -1.36
C GLY A 212 -1.78 -13.32 -1.64
N ALA A 213 -1.56 -12.75 -2.83
CA ALA A 213 -0.36 -12.00 -3.20
C ALA A 213 0.95 -12.75 -2.89
N LYS A 214 0.99 -14.05 -3.22
CA LYS A 214 2.20 -14.88 -3.02
C LYS A 214 3.33 -14.41 -3.93
N MET A 215 4.54 -14.38 -3.39
CA MET A 215 5.75 -13.85 -4.04
C MET A 215 6.89 -14.85 -3.89
N ASN A 216 7.93 -14.75 -4.70
CA ASN A 216 9.08 -15.63 -4.57
C ASN A 216 9.88 -15.32 -3.30
N ALA A 217 10.40 -16.36 -2.64
CA ALA A 217 11.51 -16.21 -1.70
C ALA A 217 12.77 -15.69 -2.43
N PRO A 218 13.80 -15.22 -1.70
CA PRO A 218 15.04 -14.72 -2.30
C PRO A 218 15.59 -15.68 -3.36
N LEU A 219 15.88 -15.13 -4.53
CA LEU A 219 16.48 -15.89 -5.62
C LEU A 219 17.95 -16.17 -5.29
N PRO A 220 18.48 -17.35 -5.64
CA PRO A 220 19.91 -17.58 -5.56
C PRO A 220 20.63 -16.61 -6.51
N LEU A 221 21.80 -16.14 -6.10
CA LEU A 221 22.69 -15.36 -6.97
C LEU A 221 22.98 -16.16 -8.24
N THR A 222 22.94 -15.49 -9.39
CA THR A 222 23.37 -16.10 -10.67
C THR A 222 24.86 -16.44 -10.63
N GLU A 223 25.32 -17.35 -11.49
CA GLU A 223 26.75 -17.70 -11.58
C GLU A 223 27.62 -16.46 -11.88
N GLU A 224 27.10 -15.50 -12.66
CA GLU A 224 27.76 -14.23 -12.97
C GLU A 224 27.86 -13.31 -11.74
N GLU A 225 26.78 -13.18 -10.96
CA GLU A 225 26.79 -12.41 -9.70
C GLU A 225 27.67 -13.05 -8.62
N GLN A 226 27.81 -14.39 -8.64
CA GLN A 226 28.72 -15.12 -7.74
C GLN A 226 30.19 -15.02 -8.15
N ALA A 227 30.48 -14.89 -9.44
CA ALA A 227 31.83 -14.80 -9.98
C ALA A 227 32.52 -13.43 -9.74
N GLY A 228 31.75 -12.42 -9.31
CA GLY A 228 32.24 -11.09 -8.97
C GLY A 228 32.40 -10.19 -10.20
N GLY A 229 31.76 -9.02 -10.15
CA GLY A 229 31.97 -7.93 -11.09
C GLY A 229 33.37 -7.31 -11.01
#